data_AF-A0A3D4X624-F1
#
_entry.id   AF-A0A3D4X624-F1
#
_cell.length_a   1.000
_cell.length_b   1.000
_cell.length_c   1.000
_cell.angle_alpha   90.00
_cell.angle_beta   90.00
_cell.angle_gamma   90.00
#
_symmetry.space_group_name_H-M   'P 1'
#
loop_
_entity.id
_entity.type
_entity.pdbx_description
1 polymer ?
#
loop_
_entity_poly.entity_id
_entity_poly.type
_entity_poly.pdbx_seq_one_letter_code
_entity_poly.pdbx_strand_id
1 'polypeptide(L)' 'GGASAYGGSGTIPGVIIGALLLGVINMGMSIMGIGDSWQYIVKGGVLLVAVIFDVVSSRKSGK' A
#
# COMPACT_ATOMS: atom_id res chain seq x y z
N GLY A 1 -17.35 10.09 -16.11
CA GLY A 1 -16.34 9.19 -15.53
C GLY A 1 -15.19 10.01 -14.97
N GLY A 2 -15.42 10.64 -13.81
CA GLY A 2 -14.48 11.56 -13.18
C GLY A 2 -13.89 10.97 -11.90
N ALA A 3 -12.85 10.16 -12.03
CA ALA A 3 -11.93 9.86 -10.94
C ALA A 3 -10.63 10.60 -11.25
N SER A 4 -10.24 11.52 -10.37
CA SER A 4 -9.06 12.37 -10.51
C SER A 4 -7.80 11.53 -10.76
N ALA A 5 -7.14 11.71 -11.90
CA ALA A 5 -5.79 11.16 -12.16
C ALA A 5 -4.71 11.81 -11.27
N TYR A 6 -5.05 12.92 -10.62
CA TYR A 6 -4.22 13.62 -9.65
C TYR A 6 -4.55 13.11 -8.24
N GLY A 7 -4.11 11.89 -7.90
CA GLY A 7 -4.23 11.33 -6.55
C GLY A 7 -3.04 11.73 -5.67
N GLY A 8 -3.31 12.10 -4.42
CA GLY A 8 -2.41 12.08 -3.24
C GLY A 8 -1.10 12.87 -3.32
N SER A 9 -0.82 13.74 -2.34
CA SER A 9 0.48 14.41 -2.19
C SER A 9 1.53 13.46 -1.58
N GLY A 10 1.95 12.46 -2.35
CA GLY A 10 3.03 11.53 -1.97
C GLY A 10 4.38 11.99 -2.53
N THR A 11 5.43 12.02 -1.70
CA THR A 11 6.78 12.32 -2.19
C THR A 11 7.42 11.09 -2.84
N ILE A 12 8.25 11.29 -3.87
CA ILE A 12 9.03 10.24 -4.54
C ILE A 12 9.75 9.30 -3.54
N PRO A 13 10.49 9.81 -2.53
CA PRO A 13 11.12 8.93 -1.55
C PRO A 13 10.12 8.12 -0.72
N GLY A 14 8.96 8.67 -0.38
CA GLY A 14 7.90 7.94 0.32
C GLY A 14 7.34 6.78 -0.51
N VAL A 15 7.17 6.98 -1.82
CA VAL A 15 6.73 5.93 -2.75
C VAL A 15 7.76 4.82 -2.86
N ILE A 16 9.05 5.15 -2.93
CA ILE A 16 10.13 4.15 -2.98
C ILE A 16 10.11 3.27 -1.73
N ILE A 17 9.99 3.87 -0.54
CA ILE A 17 9.91 3.13 0.72
C ILE A 17 8.68 2.22 0.75
N GLY A 18 7.53 2.71 0.29
CA GLY A 18 6.29 1.92 0.20
C GLY A 18 6.42 0.73 -0.77
N ALA A 19 7.02 0.95 -1.95
CA ALA A 19 7.25 -0.10 -2.94
C ALA A 19 8.23 -1.17 -2.43
N LEU A 20 9.29 -0.75 -1.72
CA LEU A 20 10.23 -1.67 -1.08
C LEU A 20 9.56 -2.53 0.00
N LEU A 21 8.70 -1.95 0.83
CA LEU A 21 7.93 -2.69 1.83
C LEU A 21 7.05 -3.78 1.19
N LEU A 22 6.34 -3.45 0.11
CA LEU A 22 5.53 -4.42 -0.63
C LEU A 22 6.40 -5.54 -1.24
N GLY A 23 7.61 -5.21 -1.72
CA GLY A 23 8.60 -6.19 -2.20
C GLY A 23 9.09 -7.14 -1.10
N VAL A 24 9.43 -6.60 0.07
CA VAL A 24 9.85 -7.39 1.24
C VAL A 24 8.75 -8.31 1.73
N ILE A 25 7.50 -7.84 1.76
CA ILE A 25 6.34 -8.68 2.12
C ILE A 25 6.20 -9.86 1.14
N ASN A 26 6.33 -9.62 -0.16
CA ASN A 26 6.25 -10.68 -1.16
C ASN A 26 7.38 -11.72 -1.00
N MET A 27 8.61 -11.27 -0.79
CA MET A 27 9.76 -12.16 -0.56
C MET A 27 9.65 -12.91 0.77
N GLY A 28 9.24 -12.23 1.85
CA GLY A 28 9.08 -12.83 3.16
C GLY A 28 8.03 -13.94 3.17
N MET A 29 6.87 -13.70 2.56
CA MET A 29 5.82 -14.73 2.45
C MET A 29 6.25 -15.91 1.58
N SER A 30 6.99 -15.66 0.50
CA SER A 30 7.54 -16.70 -0.37
C SER A 30 8.53 -17.61 0.37
N ILE A 31 9.45 -17.02 1.14
CA ILE A 31 10.44 -17.78 1.94
C ILE A 31 9.75 -18.55 3.07
N MET A 32 8.71 -17.99 3.68
CA MET A 32 7.91 -18.67 4.71
C MET A 32 7.02 -19.79 4.15
N GLY A 33 7.00 -20.01 2.84
CA GLY A 33 6.19 -21.06 2.21
C GLY A 33 4.68 -20.81 2.33
N ILE A 34 4.27 -19.55 2.48
CA ILE A 34 2.85 -19.19 2.58
C ILE A 34 2.21 -19.39 1.21
N GLY A 35 1.18 -20.24 1.13
CA GLY A 35 0.48 -20.52 -0.13
C GLY A 35 -0.09 -19.27 -0.79
N ASP A 36 -0.11 -19.25 -2.13
CA ASP A 36 -0.47 -18.07 -2.92
C ASP A 36 -1.83 -17.47 -2.56
N SER A 37 -2.81 -18.32 -2.20
CA SER A 37 -4.14 -17.89 -1.77
C SER A 37 -4.08 -16.94 -0.57
N TRP A 38 -3.25 -17.25 0.43
CA TRP A 38 -3.05 -16.38 1.59
C TRP A 38 -2.23 -15.14 1.26
N GLN A 39 -1.28 -15.23 0.34
CA GLN A 39 -0.54 -14.05 -0.12
C GLN A 39 -1.46 -13.00 -0.77
N TYR A 40 -2.47 -13.42 -1.53
CA TYR A 40 -3.45 -12.50 -2.12
C TYR A 40 -4.29 -11.79 -1.05
N ILE A 41 -4.72 -12.52 -0.01
CA ILE A 41 -5.48 -11.96 1.11
C ILE A 41 -4.63 -10.94 1.86
N VAL A 42 -3.37 -11.27 2.14
CA VAL A 42 -2.44 -10.36 2.85
C VAL A 42 -2.12 -9.13 2.00
N LYS A 43 -1.78 -9.29 0.72
CA LYS A 43 -1.52 -8.17 -0.20
C LYS A 43 -2.75 -7.25 -0.30
N GLY A 44 -3.94 -7.83 -0.46
CA GLY A 44 -5.19 -7.08 -0.49
C GLY A 44 -5.44 -6.33 0.82
N GLY A 45 -5.28 -7.01 1.96
CA GLY A 45 -5.44 -6.40 3.29
C GLY A 45 -4.48 -5.24 3.54
N VAL A 46 -3.20 -5.41 3.21
CA VAL A 46 -2.18 -4.37 3.35
C VAL A 46 -2.52 -3.14 2.49
N LEU A 47 -2.93 -3.35 1.23
CA LEU A 47 -3.34 -2.25 0.35
C LEU A 47 -4.58 -1.52 0.89
N LEU A 48 -5.56 -2.26 1.39
CA LEU A 48 -6.79 -1.70 1.92
C LEU A 48 -6.52 -0.84 3.17
N VAL A 49 -5.69 -1.35 4.09
CA VAL A 49 -5.22 -0.59 5.26
C VAL A 49 -4.43 0.64 4.82
N ALA A 50 -3.51 0.50 3.86
CA ALA A 50 -2.71 1.63 3.35
C ALA A 50 -3.60 2.73 2.78
N VAL A 51 -4.61 2.39 1.99
CA VAL A 51 -5.56 3.35 1.40
C VAL A 51 -6.43 3.99 2.48
N ILE A 52 -6.92 3.24 3.47
CA ILE A 52 -7.70 3.81 4.57
C ILE A 52 -6.86 4.83 5.35
N PHE A 53 -5.64 4.45 5.72
CA PHE A 53 -4.71 5.36 6.40
C PHE A 53 -4.39 6.58 5.55
N ASP A 54 -4.16 6.40 4.25
CA ASP A 54 -3.88 7.49 3.32
C ASP A 54 -5.07 8.47 3.23
N VAL A 55 -6.30 7.96 3.09
CA VAL A 55 -7.53 8.77 3.02
C VAL A 55 -7.79 9.50 4.35
N VAL A 56 -7.60 8.86 5.50
CA VAL A 56 -7.81 9.46 6.82
C VAL A 56 -6.72 10.50 7.13
N SER A 57 -5.46 10.18 6.80
CA SER A 57 -4.31 11.08 7.01
C SER A 57 -4.37 12.30 6.09
N SER A 58 -4.75 12.10 4.81
CA SER A 58 -4.91 13.18 3.83
C SER A 58 -5.97 14.21 4.23
N ARG A 59 -7.03 13.80 4.95
CA ARG A 59 -8.04 14.73 5.51
C ARG A 59 -7.48 15.60 6.64
N LYS A 60 -6.43 15.15 7.33
CA LYS A 60 -5.81 15.86 8.46
C LYS A 60 -4.74 16.86 8.02
N SER A 61 -4.18 16.68 6.82
CA SER A 61 -3.20 17.59 6.21
C SER A 61 -3.82 18.83 5.53
N GLY A 62 -5.06 19.16 5.86
CA GLY A 62 -5.72 20.45 5.55
C GLY A 62 -5.55 21.47 6.69
N LYS A 63 -4.34 21.61 7.23
CA LYS A 63 -3.87 22.80 7.94
C LYS A 63 -2.65 23.32 7.23
#